data_AF-A0A938DQZ4-F1
#
_entry.id   AF-A0A938DQZ4-F1
#
_cell.length_a   1.000
_cell.length_b   1.000
_cell.length_c   1.000
_cell.angle_alpha   90.00
_cell.angle_beta   90.00
_cell.angle_gamma   90.00
#
_symmetry.space_group_name_H-M   'P 1'
#
loop_
_entity.id
_entity.type
_entity.pdbx_description
1 polymer ?
#
loop_
_entity_poly.entity_id
_entity_poly.type
_entity_poly.pdbx_seq_one_letter_code
_entity_poly.pdbx_strand_id
1 'polypeptide(L)'
;RRQARIGPIDVPDTLAEPPSGEDPAVVATVIGKGRVPPVAATSTVLAIAQAGWIDLHEVGEQVVVSFDDTPSAGWTASNTDRYALQAMAARRDAATGDVTGPPLYQSGRDWWRAYVADARGRALAAGLVAPRVPLVGLLILCVVTAMIISLVIFWYTFAFVGLLLLANGLPHLIVRASGYRVTDAGSVERARWLAFGRGLRERGGLADVGPGGVSVWGPYLVYGVLLGAAPRAADVLTPRDVGRPDDLPSDVIVVTL
;
A
#
# COMPACT_ATOMS: atom_id res chain seq x y z
N ARG A 1 19.62 25.13 -6.90
CA ARG A 1 18.44 25.15 -5.98
C ARG A 1 18.92 24.67 -4.62
N ARG A 2 19.08 25.58 -3.64
CA ARG A 2 19.37 25.22 -2.25
C ARG A 2 18.21 24.37 -1.72
N GLN A 3 18.50 23.14 -1.29
CA GLN A 3 17.55 22.39 -0.47
C GLN A 3 17.34 23.20 0.81
N ALA A 4 16.15 23.76 0.98
CA ALA A 4 15.72 24.23 2.29
C ALA A 4 15.76 22.99 3.19
N ARG A 5 16.70 22.95 4.14
CA ARG A 5 16.59 22.01 5.26
C ARG A 5 15.30 22.40 5.96
N ILE A 6 14.28 21.58 5.78
CA ILE A 6 13.08 21.63 6.60
C ILE A 6 13.59 21.50 8.04
N GLY A 7 13.18 22.44 8.90
CA GLY A 7 13.48 22.36 10.33
C GLY A 7 13.00 21.02 10.91
N PRO A 8 13.35 20.71 12.17
CA PRO A 8 12.78 19.54 12.83
C PRO A 8 11.26 19.54 12.64
N ILE A 9 10.74 18.46 12.06
CA ILE A 9 9.30 18.30 11.82
C ILE A 9 8.65 18.30 13.21
N ASP A 10 7.91 19.37 13.52
CA ASP A 10 7.21 19.52 14.78
C ASP A 10 5.93 18.67 14.75
N VAL A 11 6.11 17.38 15.03
CA VAL A 11 5.02 16.41 15.20
C VAL A 11 5.11 15.90 16.63
N PRO A 12 4.01 15.96 17.40
CA PRO A 12 4.01 15.47 18.78
C PRO A 12 4.39 14.00 18.84
N ASP A 13 4.95 13.57 19.98
CA ASP A 13 5.41 12.19 20.15
C ASP A 13 4.29 11.17 19.94
N THR A 14 3.06 11.52 20.34
CA THR A 14 1.86 10.71 20.19
C THR A 14 0.69 11.53 19.65
N LEU A 15 -0.17 10.91 18.85
CA LEU A 15 -1.45 11.49 18.43
C LEU A 15 -2.61 10.61 18.91
N ALA A 16 -3.69 11.26 19.35
CA ALA A 16 -4.88 10.58 19.85
C ALA A 16 -5.78 10.07 18.73
N GLU A 17 -5.87 10.83 17.64
CA GLU A 17 -6.77 10.63 16.51
C GLU A 17 -5.97 10.42 15.22
N PRO A 18 -6.54 9.74 14.20
CA PRO A 18 -5.89 9.59 12.90
C PRO A 18 -5.63 10.98 12.30
N PRO A 19 -4.41 11.25 11.79
CA PRO A 19 -4.02 12.60 11.36
C PRO A 19 -4.71 13.06 10.06
N SER A 20 -5.21 12.13 9.27
CA SER A 20 -5.92 12.39 8.01
C SER A 20 -6.92 11.27 7.70
N GLY A 21 -7.87 11.55 6.81
CA GLY A 21 -8.81 10.57 6.27
C GLY A 21 -8.29 9.86 5.01
N GLU A 22 -6.97 9.78 4.85
CA GLU A 22 -6.34 9.13 3.69
C GLU A 22 -6.64 7.64 3.67
N ASP A 23 -6.77 7.09 2.48
CA ASP A 23 -7.04 5.66 2.29
C ASP A 23 -5.94 4.79 2.93
N PRO A 24 -6.31 3.69 3.62
CA PRO A 24 -5.33 2.84 4.30
C PRO A 24 -4.20 2.32 3.40
N ALA A 25 -4.48 2.07 2.11
CA ALA A 25 -3.45 1.62 1.17
C ALA A 25 -2.46 2.75 0.81
N VAL A 26 -2.93 4.01 0.77
CA VAL A 26 -2.07 5.19 0.59
C VAL A 26 -1.23 5.40 1.83
N VAL A 27 -1.83 5.34 3.01
CA VAL A 27 -1.13 5.43 4.31
C VAL A 27 -0.06 4.34 4.41
N ALA A 28 -0.39 3.10 4.03
CA ALA A 28 0.54 1.99 4.01
C ALA A 28 1.73 2.23 3.08
N THR A 29 1.45 2.80 1.89
CA THR A 29 2.49 3.19 0.94
C THR A 29 3.45 4.22 1.54
N VAL A 30 2.93 5.21 2.27
CA VAL A 30 3.73 6.27 2.88
C VAL A 30 4.57 5.74 4.03
N ILE A 31 3.99 4.94 4.93
CA ILE A 31 4.70 4.29 6.03
C ILE A 31 5.82 3.39 5.50
N GLY A 32 5.52 2.59 4.48
CA GLY A 32 6.43 1.69 3.76
C GLY A 32 7.41 2.40 2.83
N LYS A 33 7.49 3.73 2.86
CA LYS A 33 8.43 4.56 2.07
C LYS A 33 8.31 4.32 0.55
N GLY A 34 7.09 4.14 0.06
CA GLY A 34 6.75 3.85 -1.34
C GLY A 34 6.59 2.35 -1.66
N ARG A 35 6.87 1.47 -0.69
CA ARG A 35 6.50 0.06 -0.72
C ARG A 35 5.13 -0.12 -0.08
N VAL A 36 4.39 -1.12 -0.54
CA VAL A 36 3.06 -1.45 -0.03
C VAL A 36 3.17 -2.82 0.62
N PRO A 37 3.13 -2.91 1.97
CA PRO A 37 3.24 -4.19 2.66
C PRO A 37 1.94 -5.00 2.56
N PRO A 38 1.97 -6.34 2.66
CA PRO A 38 0.76 -7.19 2.57
C PRO A 38 -0.34 -6.83 3.57
N VAL A 39 0.05 -6.38 4.77
CA VAL A 39 -0.88 -5.89 5.81
C VAL A 39 -1.72 -4.69 5.36
N ALA A 40 -1.31 -3.98 4.29
CA ALA A 40 -2.14 -2.95 3.67
C ALA A 40 -3.49 -3.53 3.20
N ALA A 41 -3.50 -4.71 2.60
CA ALA A 41 -4.74 -5.37 2.17
C ALA A 41 -5.66 -5.63 3.36
N THR A 42 -5.12 -6.03 4.50
CA THR A 42 -5.89 -6.20 5.75
C THR A 42 -6.54 -4.90 6.20
N SER A 43 -5.78 -3.81 6.25
CA SER A 43 -6.33 -2.51 6.63
C SER A 43 -7.42 -2.04 5.66
N THR A 44 -7.24 -2.30 4.35
CA THR A 44 -8.26 -2.05 3.33
C THR A 44 -9.52 -2.88 3.59
N VAL A 45 -9.40 -4.20 3.84
CA VAL A 45 -10.55 -5.07 4.14
C VAL A 45 -11.29 -4.60 5.38
N LEU A 46 -10.60 -4.18 6.43
CA LEU A 46 -11.23 -3.61 7.62
C LEU A 46 -11.94 -2.28 7.30
N ALA A 47 -11.37 -1.42 6.45
CA ALA A 47 -12.03 -0.17 6.06
C ALA A 47 -13.30 -0.43 5.23
N ILE A 48 -13.27 -1.46 4.37
CA ILE A 48 -14.44 -1.92 3.60
C ILE A 48 -15.52 -2.47 4.53
N ALA A 49 -15.13 -3.24 5.56
CA ALA A 49 -16.04 -3.75 6.57
C ALA A 49 -16.65 -2.62 7.41
N GLN A 50 -15.83 -1.64 7.81
CA GLN A 50 -16.29 -0.43 8.49
C GLN A 50 -17.30 0.36 7.64
N ALA A 51 -17.11 0.39 6.31
CA ALA A 51 -18.04 1.01 5.39
C ALA A 51 -19.32 0.19 5.13
N GLY A 52 -19.45 -1.00 5.73
CA GLY A 52 -20.63 -1.86 5.63
C GLY A 52 -20.78 -2.54 4.27
N TRP A 53 -19.69 -2.78 3.54
CA TRP A 53 -19.72 -3.55 2.29
C TRP A 53 -19.53 -5.05 2.52
N ILE A 54 -18.89 -5.40 3.63
CA ILE A 54 -18.70 -6.77 4.09
C ILE A 54 -18.91 -6.80 5.60
N ASP A 55 -19.37 -7.94 6.11
CA ASP A 55 -19.36 -8.25 7.53
C ASP A 55 -18.25 -9.26 7.83
N LEU A 56 -17.62 -9.12 8.99
CA LEU A 56 -16.51 -9.95 9.45
C LEU A 56 -16.92 -10.65 10.73
N HIS A 57 -17.10 -11.97 10.66
CA HIS A 57 -17.41 -12.79 11.82
C HIS A 57 -16.26 -13.74 12.14
N GLU A 58 -15.88 -13.80 13.42
CA GLU A 58 -14.95 -14.81 13.91
C GLU A 58 -15.74 -16.05 14.36
N VAL A 59 -15.42 -17.21 13.80
CA VAL A 59 -15.96 -18.52 14.20
C VAL A 59 -14.78 -19.42 14.57
N GLY A 60 -14.42 -19.42 15.85
CA GLY A 60 -13.22 -20.11 16.35
C GLY A 60 -11.95 -19.46 15.79
N GLU A 61 -11.13 -20.23 15.08
CA GLU A 61 -9.91 -19.74 14.40
C GLU A 61 -10.17 -19.27 12.97
N GLN A 62 -11.41 -19.36 12.50
CA GLN A 62 -11.78 -18.97 11.15
C GLN A 62 -12.46 -17.61 11.14
N VAL A 63 -12.26 -16.87 10.05
CA VAL A 63 -13.00 -15.66 9.73
C VAL A 63 -13.92 -15.95 8.56
N VAL A 64 -15.20 -15.64 8.77
CA VAL A 64 -16.25 -15.68 7.75
C VAL A 64 -16.48 -14.24 7.30
N VAL A 65 -16.37 -14.02 6.00
CA VAL A 65 -16.64 -12.75 5.35
C VAL A 65 -17.93 -12.89 4.57
N SER A 66 -18.95 -12.16 5.00
CA SER A 66 -20.23 -12.07 4.31
C SER A 66 -20.27 -10.77 3.52
N PHE A 67 -20.82 -10.80 2.31
CA PHE A 67 -20.90 -9.61 1.46
C PHE A 67 -22.30 -9.03 1.53
N ASP A 68 -22.39 -7.73 1.73
CA ASP A 68 -23.67 -7.02 1.70
C ASP A 68 -23.95 -6.53 0.28
N ASP A 69 -25.11 -6.90 -0.26
CA ASP A 69 -25.58 -6.45 -1.58
C ASP A 69 -26.14 -5.02 -1.54
N THR A 70 -26.35 -4.47 -0.34
CA THR A 70 -26.87 -3.13 -0.06
C THR A 70 -25.90 -2.30 0.79
N PRO A 71 -24.72 -1.94 0.25
CA PRO A 71 -23.73 -1.19 1.00
C PRO A 71 -24.28 0.15 1.51
N SER A 72 -23.84 0.53 2.70
CA SER A 72 -24.28 1.78 3.33
C SER A 72 -24.01 3.00 2.41
N ALA A 73 -25.03 3.84 2.23
CA ALA A 73 -24.97 4.99 1.34
C ALA A 73 -24.00 6.05 1.91
N GLY A 74 -22.80 6.15 1.33
CA GLY A 74 -21.85 7.21 1.72
C GLY A 74 -20.38 6.94 1.41
N TRP A 75 -20.02 5.70 1.09
CA TRP A 75 -18.63 5.35 0.81
C TRP A 75 -18.39 5.07 -0.69
N THR A 76 -17.36 5.72 -1.25
CA THR A 76 -16.96 5.53 -2.66
C THR A 76 -15.76 4.59 -2.72
N ALA A 77 -15.98 3.38 -3.24
CA ALA A 77 -14.93 2.38 -3.37
C ALA A 77 -13.76 2.87 -4.24
N SER A 78 -12.56 2.87 -3.67
CA SER A 78 -11.33 3.02 -4.43
C SER A 78 -11.07 1.77 -5.28
N ASN A 79 -10.12 1.86 -6.23
CA ASN A 79 -9.75 0.68 -7.01
C ASN A 79 -9.03 -0.38 -6.15
N THR A 80 -8.24 0.02 -5.16
CA THR A 80 -7.65 -0.94 -4.19
C THR A 80 -8.73 -1.74 -3.46
N ASP A 81 -9.84 -1.09 -3.10
CA ASP A 81 -10.94 -1.79 -2.46
C ASP A 81 -11.56 -2.82 -3.39
N ARG A 82 -11.78 -2.44 -4.65
CA ARG A 82 -12.28 -3.35 -5.69
C ARG A 82 -11.34 -4.52 -5.92
N TYR A 83 -10.02 -4.31 -5.95
CA TYR A 83 -9.05 -5.38 -6.11
C TYR A 83 -9.05 -6.34 -4.91
N ALA A 84 -9.13 -5.83 -3.68
CA ALA A 84 -9.23 -6.65 -2.48
C ALA A 84 -10.56 -7.46 -2.45
N LEU A 85 -11.68 -6.79 -2.74
CA LEU A 85 -13.00 -7.43 -2.86
C LEU A 85 -13.02 -8.50 -3.95
N GLN A 86 -12.47 -8.23 -5.13
CA GLN A 86 -12.40 -9.19 -6.22
C GLN A 86 -11.54 -10.40 -5.84
N ALA A 87 -10.42 -10.18 -5.14
CA ALA A 87 -9.55 -11.26 -4.68
C ALA A 87 -10.22 -12.16 -3.63
N MET A 88 -11.08 -11.60 -2.76
CA MET A 88 -11.91 -12.39 -1.84
C MET A 88 -13.10 -13.05 -2.55
N ALA A 89 -13.80 -12.31 -3.42
CA ALA A 89 -14.98 -12.77 -4.13
C ALA A 89 -14.71 -14.02 -4.98
N ALA A 90 -13.49 -14.14 -5.52
CA ALA A 90 -13.04 -15.33 -6.24
C ALA A 90 -12.98 -16.62 -5.40
N ARG A 91 -13.08 -16.51 -4.07
CA ARG A 91 -13.14 -17.63 -3.12
C ARG A 91 -14.52 -17.84 -2.49
N ARG A 92 -15.55 -17.12 -2.94
CA ARG A 92 -16.90 -17.29 -2.40
C ARG A 92 -17.35 -18.73 -2.55
N ASP A 93 -17.87 -19.27 -1.46
CA ASP A 93 -18.55 -20.54 -1.48
C ASP A 93 -19.83 -20.41 -2.31
N ALA A 94 -20.06 -21.36 -3.23
CA ALA A 94 -21.16 -21.26 -4.17
C ALA A 94 -22.55 -21.47 -3.53
N ALA A 95 -22.61 -22.08 -2.35
CA ALA A 95 -23.87 -22.36 -1.66
C ALA A 95 -24.26 -21.22 -0.70
N THR A 96 -23.28 -20.64 0.00
CA THR A 96 -23.51 -19.59 1.01
C THR A 96 -23.26 -18.19 0.49
N GLY A 97 -22.38 -18.02 -0.51
CA GLY A 97 -21.92 -16.71 -0.97
C GLY A 97 -20.84 -16.09 -0.07
N ASP A 98 -20.50 -16.73 1.05
CA ASP A 98 -19.51 -16.28 2.03
C ASP A 98 -18.09 -16.73 1.66
N VAL A 99 -17.09 -16.04 2.21
CA VAL A 99 -15.69 -16.45 2.14
C VAL A 99 -15.24 -16.86 3.54
N THR A 100 -14.84 -18.11 3.71
CA THR A 100 -14.26 -18.60 4.97
C THR A 100 -12.75 -18.78 4.81
N GLY A 101 -11.98 -18.29 5.78
CA GLY A 101 -10.52 -18.41 5.80
C GLY A 101 -9.96 -18.44 7.22
N PRO A 102 -8.63 -18.57 7.40
CA PRO A 102 -7.60 -18.35 6.37
C PRO A 102 -7.40 -19.52 5.38
N PRO A 103 -6.95 -19.26 4.14
CA PRO A 103 -6.71 -17.93 3.54
C PRO A 103 -8.01 -17.32 2.97
N LEU A 104 -8.14 -15.99 3.09
CA LEU A 104 -9.31 -15.23 2.61
C LEU A 104 -9.23 -14.80 1.14
N TYR A 105 -8.03 -14.72 0.59
CA TYR A 105 -7.80 -14.22 -0.76
C TYR A 105 -7.46 -15.37 -1.70
N GLN A 106 -7.86 -15.24 -2.97
CA GLN A 106 -7.40 -16.16 -4.01
C GLN A 106 -5.88 -16.17 -4.07
N SER A 107 -5.32 -17.35 -4.32
CA SER A 107 -3.89 -17.49 -4.54
C SER A 107 -3.52 -16.77 -5.85
N GLY A 108 -2.52 -15.89 -5.80
CA GLY A 108 -2.03 -15.25 -7.03
C GLY A 108 -1.50 -13.84 -6.84
N ARG A 109 -0.55 -13.46 -7.71
CA ARG A 109 0.16 -12.16 -7.61
C ARG A 109 -0.44 -11.05 -8.46
N ASP A 110 -1.38 -11.35 -9.35
CA ASP A 110 -1.85 -10.35 -10.32
C ASP A 110 -2.78 -9.31 -9.69
N TRP A 111 -3.74 -9.74 -8.87
CA TRP A 111 -4.56 -8.81 -8.08
C TRP A 111 -3.69 -7.96 -7.16
N TRP A 112 -2.67 -8.56 -6.53
CA TRP A 112 -1.73 -7.86 -5.66
C TRP A 112 -0.92 -6.82 -6.42
N ARG A 113 -0.41 -7.15 -7.62
CA ARG A 113 0.30 -6.18 -8.47
C ARG A 113 -0.60 -4.99 -8.83
N ALA A 114 -1.87 -5.24 -9.16
CA ALA A 114 -2.84 -4.19 -9.46
C ALA A 114 -3.14 -3.32 -8.23
N TYR A 115 -3.37 -3.93 -7.08
CA TYR A 115 -3.54 -3.26 -5.79
C TYR A 115 -2.34 -2.35 -5.45
N VAL A 116 -1.12 -2.88 -5.53
CA VAL A 116 0.11 -2.12 -5.24
C VAL A 116 0.30 -0.98 -6.24
N ALA A 117 -0.01 -1.20 -7.52
CA ALA A 117 0.11 -0.18 -8.54
C ALA A 117 -0.87 0.98 -8.30
N ASP A 118 -2.11 0.69 -7.92
CA ASP A 118 -3.13 1.71 -7.64
C ASP A 118 -2.83 2.47 -6.34
N ALA A 119 -2.57 1.77 -5.23
CA ALA A 119 -2.20 2.39 -3.95
C ALA A 119 -1.05 3.38 -4.12
N ARG A 120 -0.02 2.97 -4.87
CA ARG A 120 1.13 3.80 -5.17
C ARG A 120 0.79 4.94 -6.12
N GLY A 121 -0.03 4.69 -7.14
CA GLY A 121 -0.52 5.71 -8.08
C GLY A 121 -1.23 6.84 -7.33
N ARG A 122 -2.07 6.50 -6.35
CA ARG A 122 -2.77 7.47 -5.50
C ARG A 122 -1.83 8.21 -4.55
N ALA A 123 -0.88 7.51 -3.93
CA ALA A 123 0.16 8.17 -3.11
C ALA A 123 1.05 9.13 -3.93
N LEU A 124 1.33 8.81 -5.20
CA LEU A 124 2.03 9.69 -6.14
C LEU A 124 1.16 10.92 -6.49
N ALA A 125 -0.12 10.71 -6.77
CA ALA A 125 -1.06 11.78 -7.10
C ALA A 125 -1.26 12.75 -5.92
N ALA A 126 -1.26 12.24 -4.69
CA ALA A 126 -1.28 13.03 -3.46
C ALA A 126 0.06 13.74 -3.17
N GLY A 127 1.11 13.48 -3.95
CA GLY A 127 2.43 14.09 -3.76
C GLY A 127 3.18 13.61 -2.51
N LEU A 128 2.75 12.49 -1.90
CA LEU A 128 3.35 11.93 -0.68
C LEU A 128 4.58 11.07 -0.98
N VAL A 129 4.62 10.48 -2.18
CA VAL A 129 5.79 9.76 -2.69
C VAL A 129 6.19 10.29 -4.06
N ALA A 130 7.44 10.07 -4.44
CA ALA A 130 7.97 10.42 -5.73
C ALA A 130 8.88 9.30 -6.26
N PRO A 131 9.03 9.15 -7.59
CA PRO A 131 10.03 8.27 -8.16
C PRO A 131 11.42 8.65 -7.64
N ARG A 132 12.25 7.64 -7.33
CA ARG A 132 13.60 7.88 -6.81
C ARG A 132 14.48 8.57 -7.84
N VAL A 133 14.36 8.14 -9.09
CA VAL A 133 15.06 8.73 -10.25
C VAL A 133 14.07 9.57 -11.05
N PRO A 134 14.36 10.86 -11.33
CA PRO A 134 13.49 11.69 -12.13
C PRO A 134 13.52 11.23 -13.60
N LEU A 135 12.37 10.82 -14.13
CA LEU A 135 12.24 10.29 -15.49
C LEU A 135 12.78 11.27 -16.54
N VAL A 136 12.47 12.56 -16.43
CA VAL A 136 12.89 13.58 -17.40
C VAL A 136 14.41 13.69 -17.46
N GLY A 137 15.09 13.75 -16.32
CA GLY A 137 16.56 13.85 -16.27
C GLY A 137 17.23 12.61 -16.86
N LEU A 138 16.69 11.42 -16.57
CA LEU A 138 17.19 10.17 -17.12
C LEU A 138 16.94 10.06 -18.63
N LEU A 139 15.77 10.49 -19.11
CA LEU A 139 15.42 10.48 -20.52
C LEU A 139 16.35 11.41 -21.31
N ILE A 140 16.59 12.63 -20.81
CA ILE A 140 17.56 13.56 -21.42
C ILE A 140 18.94 12.92 -21.49
N LEU A 141 19.41 12.31 -20.40
CA LEU A 141 20.71 11.63 -20.37
C LEU A 141 20.80 10.50 -21.40
N CYS A 142 19.78 9.63 -21.47
CA CYS A 142 19.74 8.51 -22.41
C CYS A 142 19.66 8.99 -23.87
N VAL A 143 18.85 10.01 -24.16
CA VAL A 143 18.73 10.59 -25.51
C VAL A 143 20.02 11.25 -25.96
N VAL A 144 20.67 12.05 -25.11
CA VAL A 144 21.96 12.70 -25.42
C VAL A 144 23.05 11.64 -25.66
N THR A 145 23.12 10.62 -24.80
CA THR A 145 24.08 9.52 -24.95
C THR A 145 23.85 8.74 -26.24
N ALA A 146 22.59 8.43 -26.55
CA ALA A 146 22.22 7.75 -27.79
C ALA A 146 22.55 8.60 -29.02
N MET A 147 22.36 9.92 -28.97
CA MET A 147 22.71 10.84 -30.06
C MET A 147 24.22 10.83 -30.33
N ILE A 148 25.05 10.87 -29.28
CA ILE A 148 26.52 10.83 -29.39
C ILE A 148 26.99 9.49 -29.98
N ILE A 149 26.45 8.37 -29.49
CA ILE A 149 26.81 7.04 -30.00
C ILE A 149 26.32 6.86 -31.45
N SER A 150 25.15 7.39 -31.80
CA SER A 150 24.60 7.33 -33.14
C SER A 150 25.51 7.97 -34.19
N LEU A 151 26.20 9.06 -33.85
CA LEU A 151 27.17 9.71 -34.74
C LEU A 151 28.34 8.79 -35.14
N VAL A 152 28.72 7.86 -34.26
CA VAL A 152 29.84 6.92 -34.49
C VAL A 152 29.39 5.69 -35.28
N ILE A 153 28.15 5.24 -35.07
CA ILE A 153 27.62 3.95 -35.56
C ILE A 153 26.64 4.15 -36.74
N PHE A 154 26.52 5.37 -37.28
CA PHE A 154 25.48 5.75 -38.26
C PHE A 154 25.42 4.86 -39.52
N TRP A 155 26.54 4.23 -39.92
CA TRP A 155 26.59 3.27 -41.04
C TRP A 155 25.93 1.92 -40.77
N TYR A 156 25.47 1.65 -39.55
CA TYR A 156 24.77 0.43 -39.17
C TYR A 156 23.31 0.74 -38.81
N THR A 157 22.43 0.77 -39.82
CA THR A 157 21.01 1.13 -39.69
C THR A 157 20.29 0.38 -38.56
N PHE A 158 20.50 -0.94 -38.43
CA PHE A 158 19.87 -1.73 -37.38
C PHE A 158 20.36 -1.36 -35.97
N ALA A 159 21.64 -1.05 -35.81
CA ALA A 159 22.19 -0.61 -34.54
C ALA A 159 21.63 0.77 -34.15
N PHE A 160 21.48 1.67 -35.12
CA PHE A 160 20.87 2.98 -34.92
C PHE A 160 19.40 2.87 -34.45
N VAL A 161 18.58 2.07 -35.13
CA VAL A 161 17.17 1.86 -34.75
C VAL A 161 17.07 1.21 -33.36
N GLY A 162 17.89 0.19 -33.08
CA GLY A 162 17.93 -0.47 -31.77
C GLY A 162 18.30 0.50 -30.64
N LEU A 163 19.25 1.40 -30.89
CA LEU A 163 19.69 2.39 -29.92
C LEU A 163 18.60 3.44 -29.62
N LEU A 164 17.84 3.89 -30.62
CA LEU A 164 16.71 4.79 -30.42
C LEU A 164 15.61 4.16 -29.55
N LEU A 165 15.29 2.88 -29.81
CA LEU A 165 14.31 2.15 -29.01
C LEU A 165 14.80 1.97 -27.57
N LEU A 166 16.07 1.62 -27.37
CA LEU A 166 16.67 1.53 -26.04
C LEU A 166 16.68 2.87 -25.32
N ALA A 167 17.04 3.97 -26.00
CA ALA A 167 17.10 5.30 -25.41
C ALA A 167 15.74 5.79 -24.90
N ASN A 168 14.65 5.38 -25.55
CA ASN A 168 13.29 5.71 -25.12
C ASN A 168 12.75 4.72 -24.09
N GLY A 169 12.95 3.41 -24.28
CA GLY A 169 12.37 2.39 -23.40
C GLY A 169 13.10 2.22 -22.07
N LEU A 170 14.44 2.28 -22.09
CA LEU A 170 15.28 2.00 -20.92
C LEU A 170 15.03 2.96 -19.74
N PRO A 171 14.85 4.28 -19.94
CA PRO A 171 14.51 5.19 -18.84
C PRO A 171 13.25 4.77 -18.07
N HIS A 172 12.20 4.34 -18.76
CA HIS A 172 10.96 3.90 -18.10
C HIS A 172 11.17 2.64 -17.26
N LEU A 173 11.97 1.69 -17.77
CA LEU A 173 12.31 0.48 -17.04
C LEU A 173 13.15 0.79 -15.79
N ILE A 174 14.15 1.66 -15.93
CA ILE A 174 15.00 2.09 -14.81
C ILE A 174 14.18 2.81 -13.75
N VAL A 175 13.32 3.77 -14.13
CA VAL A 175 12.48 4.49 -13.16
C VAL A 175 11.56 3.52 -12.42
N ARG A 176 10.93 2.60 -13.14
CA ARG A 176 10.07 1.55 -12.54
C ARG A 176 10.84 0.65 -11.58
N ALA A 177 12.10 0.30 -11.89
CA ALA A 177 12.95 -0.53 -11.06
C ALA A 177 13.60 0.24 -9.88
N SER A 178 13.81 1.55 -10.02
CA SER A 178 14.48 2.40 -9.02
C SER A 178 13.70 2.58 -7.72
N GLY A 179 12.44 2.17 -7.73
CA GLY A 179 11.52 2.33 -6.61
C GLY A 179 11.19 3.80 -6.37
N TYR A 180 10.77 4.06 -5.14
CA TYR A 180 10.16 5.32 -4.74
C TYR A 180 10.87 5.87 -3.51
N ARG A 181 10.70 7.18 -3.30
CA ARG A 181 11.11 7.89 -2.10
C ARG A 181 9.93 8.65 -1.55
N VAL A 182 9.90 8.83 -0.24
CA VAL A 182 8.95 9.72 0.41
C VAL A 182 9.32 11.16 0.08
N THR A 183 8.33 12.01 -0.21
CA THR A 183 8.55 13.44 -0.38
C THR A 183 8.68 14.14 0.97
N ASP A 184 8.93 15.44 0.96
CA ASP A 184 8.95 16.23 2.19
C ASP A 184 7.57 16.23 2.87
N ALA A 185 6.50 16.43 2.08
CA ALA A 185 5.12 16.33 2.55
C ALA A 185 4.79 14.93 3.09
N GLY A 186 5.19 13.88 2.35
CA GLY A 186 5.01 12.51 2.81
C GLY A 186 5.81 12.17 4.06
N SER A 187 6.93 12.86 4.32
CA SER A 187 7.74 12.63 5.52
C SER A 187 7.05 13.19 6.77
N VAL A 188 6.41 14.35 6.65
CA VAL A 188 5.55 14.92 7.70
C VAL A 188 4.35 14.02 7.94
N GLU A 189 3.68 13.59 6.87
CA GLU A 189 2.51 12.71 6.98
C GLU A 189 2.87 11.36 7.61
N ARG A 190 3.98 10.75 7.19
CA ARG A 190 4.52 9.54 7.80
C ARG A 190 4.80 9.74 9.29
N ALA A 191 5.42 10.86 9.67
CA ALA A 191 5.72 11.13 11.07
C ALA A 191 4.44 11.21 11.92
N ARG A 192 3.38 11.85 11.41
CA ARG A 192 2.07 11.91 12.08
C ARG A 192 1.43 10.53 12.23
N TRP A 193 1.43 9.72 11.18
CA TRP A 193 0.91 8.34 11.27
C TRP A 193 1.69 7.47 12.25
N LEU A 194 3.02 7.62 12.29
CA LEU A 194 3.84 6.90 13.28
C LEU A 194 3.58 7.38 14.72
N ALA A 195 3.34 8.68 14.94
CA ALA A 195 2.95 9.23 16.24
C ALA A 195 1.59 8.70 16.68
N PHE A 196 0.61 8.63 15.77
CA PHE A 196 -0.66 7.98 16.02
C PHE A 196 -0.49 6.50 16.38
N GLY A 197 0.35 5.76 15.63
CA GLY A 197 0.65 4.36 15.90
C GLY A 197 1.36 4.12 17.24
N ARG A 198 2.19 5.05 17.72
CA ARG A 198 2.74 5.02 19.09
C ARG A 198 1.62 5.23 20.12
N GLY A 199 0.79 6.24 19.93
CA GLY A 199 -0.34 6.53 20.83
C GLY A 199 -1.37 5.39 20.90
N LEU A 200 -1.56 4.62 19.83
CA LEU A 200 -2.40 3.41 19.84
C LEU A 200 -1.77 2.29 20.68
N ARG A 201 -0.47 2.04 20.51
CA ARG A 201 0.23 0.98 21.25
C ARG A 201 0.35 1.30 22.75
N GLU A 202 0.56 2.56 23.11
CA GLU A 202 0.67 2.99 24.51
C GLU A 202 -0.65 2.90 25.26
N ARG A 203 -1.78 3.23 24.63
CA ARG A 203 -3.12 3.11 25.23
C ARG A 203 -3.59 1.66 25.34
N GLY A 204 -3.04 0.77 24.51
CA GLY A 204 -3.42 -0.64 24.47
C GLY A 204 -4.86 -0.85 24.00
N GLY A 205 -5.38 -2.07 24.22
CA GLY A 205 -6.79 -2.40 23.95
C GLY A 205 -7.09 -2.94 22.55
N LEU A 206 -6.20 -2.78 21.58
CA LEU A 206 -6.35 -3.35 20.23
C LEU A 206 -5.60 -4.68 20.03
N ALA A 207 -4.70 -5.04 20.94
CA ALA A 207 -3.81 -6.18 20.76
C ALA A 207 -4.56 -7.51 20.57
N ASP A 208 -5.59 -7.70 21.38
CA ASP A 208 -6.42 -8.91 21.41
C ASP A 208 -7.70 -8.80 20.57
N VAL A 209 -7.88 -7.67 19.87
CA VAL A 209 -9.08 -7.41 19.06
C VAL A 209 -8.95 -8.11 17.72
N GLY A 210 -9.92 -8.99 17.45
CA GLY A 210 -10.06 -9.67 16.16
C GLY A 210 -10.70 -8.80 15.08
N PRO A 211 -10.74 -9.28 13.82
CA PRO A 211 -11.34 -8.56 12.69
C PRO A 211 -12.77 -8.07 12.90
N GLY A 212 -13.62 -8.87 13.56
CA GLY A 212 -15.01 -8.51 13.84
C GLY A 212 -15.18 -7.31 14.78
N GLY A 213 -14.12 -6.91 15.50
CA GLY A 213 -14.13 -5.72 16.35
C GLY A 213 -14.18 -4.39 15.59
N VAL A 214 -14.10 -4.42 14.26
CA VAL A 214 -14.11 -3.21 13.42
C VAL A 214 -15.39 -2.40 13.56
N SER A 215 -16.52 -3.03 13.87
CA SER A 215 -17.80 -2.36 14.14
C SER A 215 -17.76 -1.49 15.40
N VAL A 216 -16.93 -1.86 16.39
CA VAL A 216 -16.78 -1.14 17.67
C VAL A 216 -15.64 -0.12 17.59
N TRP A 217 -14.49 -0.52 17.04
CA TRP A 217 -13.26 0.27 17.04
C TRP A 217 -13.07 1.13 15.80
N GLY A 218 -13.79 0.85 14.72
CA GLY A 218 -13.80 1.64 13.48
C GLY A 218 -12.39 1.95 12.94
N PRO A 219 -12.07 3.22 12.68
CA PRO A 219 -10.77 3.61 12.11
C PRO A 219 -9.57 3.20 12.97
N TYR A 220 -9.73 3.09 14.28
CA TYR A 220 -8.64 2.73 15.19
C TYR A 220 -8.15 1.31 14.94
N LEU A 221 -9.04 0.36 14.62
CA LEU A 221 -8.64 -1.00 14.27
C LEU A 221 -8.04 -1.05 12.86
N VAL A 222 -8.64 -0.35 11.90
CA VAL A 222 -8.16 -0.24 10.50
C VAL A 222 -6.68 0.17 10.46
N TYR A 223 -6.37 1.32 11.08
CA TYR A 223 -5.00 1.83 11.10
C TYR A 223 -4.14 1.14 12.17
N GLY A 224 -4.75 0.63 13.23
CA GLY A 224 -4.07 -0.14 14.27
C GLY A 224 -3.40 -1.39 13.71
N VAL A 225 -4.05 -2.11 12.79
CA VAL A 225 -3.41 -3.23 12.08
C VAL A 225 -2.21 -2.76 11.27
N LEU A 226 -2.37 -1.70 10.48
CA LEU A 226 -1.30 -1.18 9.63
C LEU A 226 -0.08 -0.69 10.43
N LEU A 227 -0.30 -0.13 11.62
CA LEU A 227 0.72 0.43 12.50
C LEU A 227 1.27 -0.57 13.53
N GLY A 228 0.82 -1.82 13.50
CA GLY A 228 1.29 -2.89 14.39
C GLY A 228 0.71 -2.82 15.82
N ALA A 229 -0.42 -2.15 16.02
CA ALA A 229 -1.14 -2.10 17.30
C ALA A 229 -2.21 -3.22 17.45
N ALA A 230 -2.62 -3.87 16.36
CA ALA A 230 -3.64 -4.92 16.34
C ALA A 230 -3.15 -6.21 15.64
N PRO A 231 -2.16 -6.92 16.22
CA PRO A 231 -1.56 -8.11 15.62
C PRO A 231 -2.56 -9.24 15.35
N ARG A 232 -3.50 -9.51 16.27
CA ARG A 232 -4.50 -10.58 16.07
C ARG A 232 -5.31 -10.42 14.79
N ALA A 233 -5.83 -9.21 14.54
CA ALA A 233 -6.55 -8.92 13.31
C ALA A 233 -5.63 -8.99 12.06
N ALA A 234 -4.36 -8.58 12.20
CA ALA A 234 -3.37 -8.68 11.13
C ALA A 234 -3.07 -10.14 10.74
N ASP A 235 -2.86 -11.02 11.72
CA ASP A 235 -2.40 -12.39 11.52
C ASP A 235 -3.41 -13.27 10.76
N VAL A 236 -4.70 -13.00 10.96
CA VAL A 236 -5.79 -13.74 10.35
C VAL A 236 -6.10 -13.22 8.94
N LEU A 237 -6.03 -11.90 8.74
CA LEU A 237 -6.46 -11.25 7.51
C LEU A 237 -5.31 -10.92 6.53
N THR A 238 -4.04 -11.07 6.91
CA THR A 238 -2.93 -10.72 6.01
C THR A 238 -2.76 -11.82 4.96
N PRO A 239 -2.80 -11.50 3.65
CA PRO A 239 -2.53 -12.49 2.62
C PRO A 239 -1.07 -12.97 2.72
N ARG A 240 -0.89 -14.28 2.93
CA ARG A 240 0.43 -14.91 3.20
C ARG A 240 1.24 -15.23 1.96
N ASP A 241 0.60 -15.27 0.79
CA ASP A 241 1.18 -15.66 -0.49
C ASP A 241 1.57 -14.47 -1.37
N VAL A 242 1.27 -13.24 -0.93
CA VAL A 242 1.56 -12.00 -1.65
C VAL A 242 2.54 -11.13 -0.86
N GLY A 243 3.66 -10.76 -1.50
CA GLY A 243 4.75 -10.00 -0.86
C GLY A 243 5.98 -10.87 -0.51
N ARG A 244 7.16 -10.25 -0.36
CA ARG A 244 8.32 -10.89 0.25
C ARG A 244 8.30 -10.61 1.77
N PRO A 245 8.72 -11.56 2.62
CA PRO A 245 8.83 -11.34 4.07
C PRO A 245 9.64 -10.08 4.43
N ASP A 246 10.60 -9.68 3.58
CA ASP A 246 11.51 -8.54 3.79
C ASP A 246 10.94 -7.17 3.37
N ASP A 247 9.65 -7.08 3.02
CA ASP A 247 9.05 -5.84 2.48
C ASP A 247 8.66 -4.80 3.55
N LEU A 248 8.71 -5.16 4.84
CA LEU A 248 8.49 -4.25 5.95
C LEU A 248 9.83 -3.62 6.39
N PRO A 249 9.88 -2.29 6.60
CA PRO A 249 11.09 -1.68 7.10
C PRO A 249 11.29 -2.08 8.58
N SER A 250 12.53 -2.33 9.00
CA SER A 250 12.85 -2.89 10.33
C SER A 250 12.40 -2.02 11.52
N ASP A 251 11.95 -0.79 11.28
CA ASP A 251 11.35 0.13 12.23
C ASP A 251 9.82 -0.09 12.42
N VAL A 252 9.19 -0.89 11.57
CA VAL A 252 7.80 -1.36 11.72
C VAL A 252 7.86 -2.81 12.17
N ILE A 253 7.77 -3.01 13.49
CA ILE A 253 7.68 -4.35 14.09
C ILE A 253 6.31 -4.92 13.70
N VAL A 254 6.25 -5.63 12.59
CA VAL A 254 5.24 -6.68 12.43
C VAL A 254 5.82 -7.86 13.19
N VAL A 255 5.15 -8.21 14.28
CA VAL A 255 5.44 -9.39 15.06
C VAL A 255 5.38 -10.57 14.09
N THR A 256 6.55 -11.02 13.65
CA THR A 256 6.71 -12.28 12.95
C THR A 256 6.92 -13.30 14.06
N LEU A 257 5.85 -14.04 14.38
CA LEU A 257 5.95 -15.28 15.15
C LEU A 257 6.00 -16.45 14.18
#